data_AF-A0A7S9YYG0-F1
#
_entry.id   AF-A0A7S9YYG0-F1
#
_cell.length_a   1.000
_cell.length_b   1.000
_cell.length_c   1.000
_cell.angle_alpha   90.00
_cell.angle_beta   90.00
_cell.angle_gamma   90.00
#
_symmetry.space_group_name_H-M   'P 1'
#
loop_
_entity.id
_entity.type
_entity.pdbx_description
1 polymer ?
#
loop_
_entity_poly.entity_id
_entity_poly.type
_entity_poly.pdbx_seq_one_letter_code
_entity_poly.pdbx_strand_id
1 'polypeptide(L)'
;MSPQRYSMTAIALHWSIAAALSFQLVLGWQLSGIAPGLGQFAAYQLHKSIGIVILLLTFLRVGIRLAHPRPPALADDRISAFAAKVTHQLLYAVMLLAPLSGWALVSTSKLRVPTLLFGTIAWPHLPIPLGLNGIAYDTHRLAAYVLAGLVVLHVAGAIRHQFYKREDLLARMIPGLAPGLTLLVALGTVTLAGAASFFLTGTPTIAVAQQKGTPAPIKIAPPSPVSAPTQRPATTPTAPKAMPVPTANSQQLPLSRWRVVGPGKLGFIAMWNGAAVDGSFLHWKSDIRYSPDDLPGSTILVTIDLASAVTGDAQRDETLRGPDYFDISTHPHAVFRAKGFRPQGGDLYEARGTLDLNGRRRPVTLRFTLRQDGDTARAEGRADLDRNMFDVGSATDETIAAKVTVNFALTAHRQDQ
;
A
#
# COMPACT_ATOMS: atom_id res chain seq x y z
N MET A 1 -58.59 3.91 -0.43
CA MET A 1 -57.80 5.15 -0.50
C MET A 1 -56.41 4.80 -0.99
N SER A 2 -55.93 5.41 -2.07
CA SER A 2 -54.57 5.18 -2.56
C SER A 2 -53.56 5.57 -1.47
N PRO A 3 -52.56 4.73 -1.15
CA PRO A 3 -51.58 5.07 -0.14
C PRO A 3 -50.88 6.38 -0.51
N GLN A 4 -50.87 7.36 0.40
CA GLN A 4 -50.27 8.66 0.12
C GLN A 4 -48.76 8.51 -0.13
N ARG A 5 -48.36 8.83 -1.36
CA ARG A 5 -47.00 8.66 -1.88
C ARG A 5 -46.08 9.78 -1.41
N TYR A 6 -44.80 9.47 -1.29
CA TYR A 6 -43.76 10.50 -1.12
C TYR A 6 -43.55 11.26 -2.43
N SER A 7 -43.01 12.48 -2.33
CA SER A 7 -42.59 13.24 -3.52
C SER A 7 -41.49 12.50 -4.27
N MET A 8 -41.41 12.70 -5.59
CA MET A 8 -40.38 12.07 -6.42
C MET A 8 -38.97 12.41 -5.95
N THR A 9 -38.74 13.64 -5.47
CA THR A 9 -37.45 14.07 -4.91
C THR A 9 -37.07 13.28 -3.66
N ALA A 10 -38.03 13.05 -2.74
CA ALA A 10 -37.77 12.27 -1.53
C ALA A 10 -37.49 10.80 -1.87
N ILE A 11 -38.19 10.25 -2.86
CA ILE A 11 -37.98 8.89 -3.38
C ILE A 11 -36.58 8.77 -4.00
N ALA A 12 -36.21 9.68 -4.90
CA ALA A 12 -34.92 9.68 -5.56
C ALA A 12 -33.77 9.73 -4.54
N LEU A 13 -33.83 10.69 -3.60
CA LEU A 13 -32.83 10.80 -2.54
C LEU A 13 -32.75 9.57 -1.65
N HIS A 14 -33.89 8.94 -1.33
CA HIS A 14 -33.90 7.71 -0.55
C HIS A 14 -33.12 6.61 -1.27
N TRP A 15 -33.46 6.32 -2.53
CA TRP A 15 -32.86 5.23 -3.28
C TRP A 15 -31.41 5.50 -3.68
N SER A 16 -31.04 6.73 -4.01
CA SER A 16 -29.65 7.11 -4.26
C SER A 16 -28.78 6.88 -3.02
N ILE A 17 -29.25 7.31 -1.84
CA ILE A 17 -28.52 7.09 -0.59
C ILE A 17 -28.49 5.60 -0.25
N ALA A 18 -29.60 4.87 -0.41
CA ALA A 18 -29.63 3.42 -0.15
C ALA A 18 -28.62 2.66 -1.02
N ALA A 19 -28.56 2.95 -2.33
CA ALA A 19 -27.59 2.36 -3.24
C ALA A 19 -26.14 2.71 -2.85
N ALA A 20 -25.87 3.98 -2.53
CA ALA A 20 -24.56 4.44 -2.12
C ALA A 20 -24.11 3.79 -0.79
N LEU A 21 -25.01 3.69 0.20
CA LEU A 21 -24.72 3.04 1.48
C LEU A 21 -24.44 1.55 1.31
N SER A 22 -25.23 0.84 0.50
CA SER A 22 -24.99 -0.59 0.20
C SER A 22 -23.62 -0.79 -0.44
N PHE A 23 -23.29 0.02 -1.45
CA PHE A 23 -21.96 0.01 -2.06
C PHE A 23 -20.85 0.29 -1.02
N GLN A 24 -21.04 1.32 -0.20
CA GLN A 24 -20.05 1.77 0.77
C GLN A 24 -19.77 0.74 1.87
N LEU A 25 -20.80 0.02 2.34
CA LEU A 25 -20.65 -1.06 3.32
C LEU A 25 -19.85 -2.23 2.74
N VAL A 26 -20.14 -2.62 1.49
CA VAL A 26 -19.39 -3.67 0.80
C VAL A 26 -17.95 -3.25 0.56
N LEU A 27 -17.73 -2.06 -0.01
CA LEU A 27 -16.39 -1.53 -0.26
C LEU A 27 -15.60 -1.42 1.05
N GLY A 28 -16.20 -0.84 2.10
CA GLY A 28 -15.58 -0.69 3.42
C GLY A 28 -15.13 -2.01 4.03
N TRP A 29 -15.94 -3.07 3.90
CA TRP A 29 -15.56 -4.41 4.32
C TRP A 29 -14.40 -4.99 3.50
N GLN A 30 -14.38 -4.74 2.20
CA GLN A 30 -13.33 -5.23 1.30
C GLN A 30 -11.98 -4.53 1.50
N LEU A 31 -11.96 -3.26 1.95
CA LEU A 31 -10.74 -2.47 2.08
C LEU A 31 -9.64 -3.15 2.91
N SER A 32 -10.00 -3.95 3.93
CA SER A 32 -9.03 -4.68 4.76
C SER A 32 -8.37 -5.86 4.03
N GLY A 33 -8.98 -6.38 2.97
CA GLY A 33 -8.48 -7.51 2.18
C GLY A 33 -7.74 -7.12 0.90
N ILE A 34 -7.70 -5.84 0.55
CA ILE A 34 -7.00 -5.36 -0.66
C ILE A 34 -5.50 -5.27 -0.38
N ALA A 35 -4.70 -5.93 -1.22
CA ALA A 35 -3.24 -5.88 -1.14
C ALA A 35 -2.71 -4.44 -1.26
N PRO A 36 -1.65 -4.07 -0.52
CA PRO A 36 -1.07 -2.73 -0.59
C PRO A 36 -0.63 -2.32 -2.00
N GLY A 37 -0.79 -1.04 -2.35
CA GLY A 37 -0.43 -0.47 -3.65
C GLY A 37 -1.51 0.44 -4.26
N LEU A 38 -1.34 0.80 -5.54
CA LEU A 38 -2.23 1.74 -6.26
C LEU A 38 -3.71 1.36 -6.20
N GLY A 39 -4.03 0.06 -6.28
CA GLY A 39 -5.41 -0.43 -6.19
C GLY A 39 -6.04 -0.17 -4.82
N GLN A 40 -5.28 -0.38 -3.74
CA GLN A 40 -5.73 -0.06 -2.38
C GLN A 40 -5.94 1.45 -2.23
N PHE A 41 -4.97 2.26 -2.65
CA PHE A 41 -5.09 3.72 -2.61
C PHE A 41 -6.34 4.21 -3.35
N ALA A 42 -6.57 3.75 -4.58
CA ALA A 42 -7.76 4.10 -5.36
C ALA A 42 -9.06 3.68 -4.66
N ALA A 43 -9.10 2.49 -4.06
CA ALA A 43 -10.25 2.02 -3.30
C ALA A 43 -10.53 2.90 -2.07
N TYR A 44 -9.50 3.30 -1.32
CA TYR A 44 -9.67 4.23 -0.19
C TYR A 44 -10.10 5.64 -0.65
N GLN A 45 -9.58 6.14 -1.77
CA GLN A 45 -10.04 7.43 -2.32
C GLN A 45 -11.49 7.36 -2.79
N LEU A 46 -11.90 6.25 -3.43
CA LEU A 46 -13.29 6.02 -3.83
C LEU A 46 -14.21 5.93 -2.61
N HIS A 47 -13.82 5.18 -1.58
CA HIS A 47 -14.54 5.09 -0.31
C HIS A 47 -14.73 6.48 0.31
N LYS A 48 -13.68 7.30 0.41
CA LYS A 48 -13.78 8.67 0.93
C LYS A 48 -14.71 9.54 0.06
N SER A 49 -14.60 9.45 -1.26
CA SER A 49 -15.39 10.24 -2.21
C SER A 49 -16.89 9.96 -2.07
N ILE A 50 -17.27 8.68 -2.08
CA ILE A 50 -18.67 8.27 -1.94
C ILE A 50 -19.19 8.57 -0.53
N GLY A 51 -18.34 8.44 0.50
CA GLY A 51 -18.66 8.86 1.87
C GLY A 51 -19.05 10.34 1.97
N ILE A 52 -18.32 11.23 1.31
CA ILE A 52 -18.65 12.67 1.26
C ILE A 52 -19.94 12.91 0.46
N VAL A 53 -20.16 12.21 -0.65
CA VAL A 53 -21.43 12.30 -1.40
C VAL A 53 -22.61 11.87 -0.53
N ILE A 54 -22.51 10.77 0.21
CA ILE A 54 -23.54 10.33 1.15
C ILE A 54 -23.83 11.40 2.20
N LEU A 55 -22.79 12.04 2.76
CA LEU A 55 -22.96 13.13 3.73
C LEU A 55 -23.76 14.29 3.13
N LEU A 56 -23.39 14.76 1.94
CA LEU A 56 -24.07 15.87 1.26
C LEU A 56 -25.51 15.53 0.89
N LEU A 57 -25.76 14.34 0.33
CA LEU A 57 -27.11 13.87 0.01
C LEU A 57 -27.96 13.69 1.28
N THR A 58 -27.35 13.28 2.39
CA THR A 58 -28.05 13.15 3.68
C THR A 58 -28.45 14.53 4.21
N PHE A 59 -27.57 15.53 4.16
CA PHE A 59 -27.93 16.91 4.51
C PHE A 59 -29.08 17.43 3.65
N LEU A 60 -29.02 17.24 2.33
CA LEU A 60 -30.09 17.63 1.41
C LEU A 60 -31.41 16.91 1.77
N ARG A 61 -31.35 15.61 2.05
CA ARG A 61 -32.52 14.81 2.43
C ARG A 61 -33.12 15.28 3.76
N VAL A 62 -32.30 15.63 4.74
CA VAL A 62 -32.78 16.21 6.02
C VAL A 62 -33.42 17.57 5.78
N GLY A 63 -32.80 18.45 4.99
CA GLY A 63 -33.34 19.76 4.65
C GLY A 63 -34.72 19.66 3.98
N ILE A 64 -34.86 18.81 2.96
CA ILE A 64 -36.14 18.58 2.27
C ILE A 64 -37.18 17.99 3.23
N ARG A 65 -36.77 17.08 4.11
CA ARG A 65 -37.68 16.49 5.11
C ARG A 65 -38.19 17.53 6.12
N LEU A 66 -37.38 18.52 6.46
CA LEU A 66 -37.79 19.61 7.36
C LEU A 66 -38.65 20.65 6.63
N ALA A 67 -38.40 20.88 5.33
CA ALA A 67 -39.12 21.85 4.52
C ALA A 67 -40.48 21.35 4.01
N HIS A 68 -40.66 20.03 3.83
CA HIS A 68 -41.87 19.47 3.25
C HIS A 68 -42.53 18.43 4.17
N PRO A 69 -43.87 18.48 4.36
CA PRO A 69 -44.58 17.49 5.16
C PRO A 69 -44.47 16.10 4.53
N ARG A 70 -44.18 15.10 5.36
CA ARG A 70 -44.23 13.69 4.94
C ARG A 70 -45.66 13.16 5.03
N PRO A 71 -46.05 12.21 4.17
CA PRO A 71 -47.36 11.61 4.30
C PRO A 71 -47.46 10.81 5.62
N PRO A 72 -48.66 10.68 6.21
CA PRO A 72 -48.85 10.06 7.52
C PRO A 72 -48.23 8.68 7.65
N ALA A 73 -47.78 8.34 8.85
CA ALA A 73 -47.36 6.97 9.16
C ALA A 73 -48.56 6.02 9.03
N LEU A 74 -48.31 4.78 8.61
CA LEU A 74 -49.35 3.75 8.67
C LEU A 74 -49.68 3.44 10.13
N ALA A 75 -50.93 3.07 10.40
CA ALA A 75 -51.34 2.67 11.73
C ALA A 75 -50.59 1.39 12.15
N ASP A 76 -50.03 1.38 13.36
CA ASP A 76 -49.34 0.22 13.91
C ASP A 76 -49.52 0.15 15.43
N ASP A 77 -49.20 -1.02 16.01
CA ASP A 77 -49.08 -1.19 17.45
C ASP A 77 -47.98 -0.26 18.01
N ARG A 78 -48.10 0.09 19.30
CA ARG A 78 -47.22 1.08 19.94
C ARG A 78 -45.75 0.70 19.87
N ILE A 79 -45.42 -0.60 19.97
CA ILE A 79 -44.05 -1.10 19.97
C ILE A 79 -43.47 -0.98 18.57
N SER A 80 -44.17 -1.47 17.55
CA SER A 80 -43.73 -1.38 16.16
C SER A 80 -43.61 0.07 15.68
N ALA A 81 -44.56 0.94 16.04
CA ALA A 81 -44.51 2.37 15.74
C ALA A 81 -43.30 3.06 16.42
N PHE A 82 -43.03 2.71 17.68
CA PHE A 82 -41.87 3.22 18.40
C PHE A 82 -40.55 2.72 17.78
N ALA A 83 -40.44 1.42 17.49
CA ALA A 83 -39.28 0.82 16.85
C ALA A 83 -39.02 1.46 15.48
N ALA A 84 -40.04 1.60 14.63
CA ALA A 84 -39.91 2.27 13.34
C ALA A 84 -39.42 3.72 13.51
N LYS A 85 -39.95 4.48 14.48
CA LYS A 85 -39.51 5.84 14.76
C LYS A 85 -38.03 5.87 15.18
N VAL A 86 -37.63 5.04 16.14
CA VAL A 86 -36.26 4.99 16.67
C VAL A 86 -35.27 4.57 15.59
N THR A 87 -35.56 3.48 14.85
CA THR A 87 -34.71 3.00 13.75
C THR A 87 -34.48 4.09 12.70
N HIS A 88 -35.53 4.82 12.29
CA HIS A 88 -35.34 5.91 11.35
C HIS A 88 -34.49 7.04 11.92
N GLN A 89 -34.68 7.44 13.19
CA GLN A 89 -33.87 8.50 13.79
C GLN A 89 -32.40 8.10 13.93
N LEU A 90 -32.13 6.88 14.36
CA LEU A 90 -30.77 6.35 14.47
C LEU A 90 -30.11 6.22 13.09
N LEU A 91 -30.86 5.85 12.05
CA LEU A 91 -30.35 5.86 10.67
C LEU A 91 -29.93 7.27 10.25
N TYR A 92 -30.71 8.32 10.52
CA TYR A 92 -30.28 9.69 10.22
C TYR A 92 -29.03 10.09 11.01
N ALA A 93 -28.98 9.77 12.30
CA ALA A 93 -27.82 10.07 13.13
C ALA A 93 -26.55 9.38 12.59
N VAL A 94 -26.62 8.08 12.28
CA VAL A 94 -25.46 7.31 11.84
C VAL A 94 -25.03 7.65 10.41
N MET A 95 -25.97 7.99 9.51
CA MET A 95 -25.66 8.46 8.15
C MET A 95 -24.88 9.78 8.15
N LEU A 96 -24.99 10.58 9.21
CA LEU A 96 -24.16 11.77 9.41
C LEU A 96 -22.87 11.43 10.17
N LEU A 97 -22.97 10.69 11.28
CA LEU A 97 -21.85 10.38 12.15
C LEU A 97 -20.77 9.55 11.45
N ALA A 98 -21.13 8.55 10.65
CA ALA A 98 -20.18 7.68 9.96
C ALA A 98 -19.26 8.47 8.99
N PRO A 99 -19.77 9.25 8.00
CA PRO A 99 -18.91 10.01 7.13
C PRO A 99 -18.19 11.18 7.83
N LEU A 100 -18.79 11.81 8.85
CA LEU A 100 -18.11 12.85 9.62
C LEU A 100 -16.92 12.30 10.42
N SER A 101 -17.10 11.15 11.08
CA SER A 101 -15.99 10.47 11.78
C SER A 101 -14.94 9.93 10.80
N GLY A 102 -15.34 9.47 9.61
CA GLY A 102 -14.40 9.10 8.54
C GLY A 102 -13.59 10.30 8.00
N TRP A 103 -14.23 11.47 7.87
CA TRP A 103 -13.55 12.71 7.50
C TRP A 103 -12.60 13.19 8.62
N ALA A 104 -13.01 13.08 9.87
CA ALA A 104 -12.15 13.34 11.03
C ALA A 104 -10.95 12.38 11.09
N LEU A 105 -11.16 11.10 10.78
CA LEU A 105 -10.11 10.07 10.75
C LEU A 105 -9.01 10.44 9.75
N VAL A 106 -9.37 10.78 8.51
CA VAL A 106 -8.37 11.20 7.51
C VAL A 106 -7.71 12.54 7.89
N SER A 107 -8.46 13.47 8.49
CA SER A 107 -7.96 14.79 8.89
C SER A 107 -6.98 14.76 10.06
N THR A 108 -7.04 13.72 10.89
CA THR A 108 -6.17 13.53 12.06
C THR A 108 -5.02 12.55 11.80
N SER A 109 -4.90 12.04 10.57
CA SER A 109 -3.81 11.14 10.19
C SER A 109 -2.47 11.86 10.17
N LYS A 110 -1.42 11.20 10.69
CA LYS A 110 -0.05 11.72 10.69
C LYS A 110 0.48 12.00 9.27
N LEU A 111 0.07 11.19 8.29
CA LEU A 111 0.52 11.28 6.90
C LEU A 111 -0.18 12.39 6.09
N ARG A 112 -1.28 12.99 6.62
CA ARG A 112 -2.07 14.09 6.02
C ARG A 112 -2.29 13.99 4.50
N VAL A 113 -2.50 12.77 4.00
CA VAL A 113 -2.73 12.53 2.58
C VAL A 113 -3.98 13.28 2.13
N PRO A 114 -3.90 14.14 1.11
CA PRO A 114 -5.06 14.88 0.64
C PRO A 114 -6.17 13.93 0.20
N THR A 115 -7.39 14.25 0.60
CA THR A 115 -8.58 13.56 0.07
C THR A 115 -8.91 14.17 -1.27
N LEU A 116 -8.79 13.37 -2.34
CA LEU A 116 -9.13 13.80 -3.69
C LEU A 116 -10.46 13.17 -4.07
N LEU A 117 -11.53 13.97 -4.10
CA LEU A 117 -12.84 13.51 -4.54
C LEU A 117 -12.75 13.06 -5.99
N PHE A 118 -13.01 11.78 -6.21
CA PHE A 118 -12.91 11.11 -7.51
C PHE A 118 -11.56 11.37 -8.22
N GLY A 119 -10.49 11.55 -7.44
CA GLY A 119 -9.14 11.82 -7.94
C GLY A 119 -8.90 13.21 -8.51
N THR A 120 -9.86 14.14 -8.40
CA THR A 120 -9.79 15.45 -9.10
C THR A 120 -9.86 16.64 -8.16
N ILE A 121 -10.80 16.65 -7.21
CA ILE A 121 -11.06 17.82 -6.37
C ILE A 121 -10.49 17.58 -4.97
N ALA A 122 -9.53 18.41 -4.54
CA ALA A 122 -9.00 18.35 -3.19
C ALA A 122 -10.05 18.78 -2.16
N TRP A 123 -10.39 17.87 -1.26
CA TRP A 123 -11.29 18.12 -0.14
C TRP A 123 -10.49 18.52 1.10
N PRO A 124 -10.86 19.61 1.79
CA PRO A 124 -10.09 20.12 2.91
C PRO A 124 -10.08 19.16 4.10
N HIS A 125 -9.01 19.20 4.87
CA HIS A 125 -8.96 18.56 6.18
C HIS A 125 -9.67 19.42 7.24
N LEU A 126 -10.26 18.76 8.23
CA LEU A 126 -10.81 19.43 9.41
C LEU A 126 -9.68 19.96 10.30
N PRO A 127 -9.82 21.17 10.88
CA PRO A 127 -8.81 21.76 11.76
C PRO A 127 -8.93 21.18 13.18
N ILE A 128 -8.67 19.88 13.33
CA ILE A 128 -8.80 19.15 14.61
C ILE A 128 -7.49 18.46 15.01
N PRO A 129 -7.22 18.25 16.32
CA PRO A 129 -5.95 17.69 16.80
C PRO A 129 -5.70 16.26 16.36
N LEU A 130 -4.44 15.93 16.03
CA LEU A 130 -4.01 14.57 15.65
C LEU A 130 -4.33 13.51 16.71
N GLY A 131 -4.36 13.88 18.00
CA GLY A 131 -4.64 12.96 19.10
C GLY A 131 -6.04 12.33 19.07
N LEU A 132 -6.97 12.86 18.26
CA LEU A 132 -8.32 12.32 18.10
C LEU A 132 -8.42 11.19 17.07
N ASN A 133 -7.31 10.79 16.43
CA ASN A 133 -7.33 9.80 15.35
C ASN A 133 -7.92 8.45 15.76
N GLY A 134 -7.52 7.91 16.92
CA GLY A 134 -8.05 6.65 17.45
C GLY A 134 -9.56 6.72 17.73
N ILE A 135 -10.01 7.82 18.34
CA ILE A 135 -11.44 8.05 18.62
C ILE A 135 -12.23 8.14 17.31
N ALA A 136 -11.71 8.85 16.31
CA ALA A 136 -12.34 8.96 14.99
C ALA A 136 -12.43 7.60 14.29
N TYR A 137 -11.38 6.78 14.38
CA TYR A 137 -11.35 5.42 13.85
C TYR A 137 -12.41 4.53 14.51
N ASP A 138 -12.44 4.46 15.84
CA ASP A 138 -13.37 3.62 16.59
C ASP A 138 -14.83 4.07 16.36
N THR A 139 -15.06 5.39 16.33
CA THR A 139 -16.39 5.95 16.05
C THR A 139 -16.85 5.58 14.64
N HIS A 140 -15.98 5.72 13.63
CA HIS A 140 -16.32 5.37 12.25
C HIS A 140 -16.63 3.88 12.11
N ARG A 141 -15.79 3.02 12.70
CA ARG A 141 -15.97 1.57 12.69
C ARG A 141 -17.26 1.15 13.38
N LEU A 142 -17.52 1.66 14.59
CA LEU A 142 -18.75 1.38 15.33
C LEU A 142 -19.98 1.87 14.56
N ALA A 143 -19.93 3.08 14.00
CA ALA A 143 -21.02 3.64 13.21
C ALA A 143 -21.33 2.79 11.98
N ALA A 144 -20.32 2.21 11.31
CA ALA A 144 -20.53 1.29 10.19
C ALA A 144 -21.28 0.01 10.61
N TYR A 145 -20.91 -0.61 11.73
CA TYR A 145 -21.61 -1.79 12.24
C TYR A 145 -23.04 -1.48 12.69
N VAL A 146 -23.24 -0.36 13.39
CA VAL A 146 -24.57 0.11 13.81
C VAL A 146 -25.44 0.39 12.59
N LEU A 147 -24.90 1.05 11.57
CA LEU A 147 -25.60 1.29 10.31
C LEU A 147 -26.03 -0.03 9.65
N ALA A 148 -25.14 -1.02 9.55
CA ALA A 148 -25.46 -2.32 8.96
C ALA A 148 -26.64 -3.00 9.70
N GLY A 149 -26.61 -3.04 11.03
CA GLY A 149 -27.70 -3.58 11.85
C GLY A 149 -29.02 -2.82 11.67
N LEU A 150 -28.98 -1.49 11.63
CA LEU A 150 -30.16 -0.65 11.44
C LEU A 150 -30.75 -0.79 10.03
N VAL A 151 -29.93 -0.97 9.00
CA VAL A 151 -30.40 -1.26 7.63
C VAL A 151 -31.16 -2.58 7.59
N VAL A 152 -30.62 -3.64 8.22
CA VAL A 152 -31.32 -4.93 8.34
C VAL A 152 -32.67 -4.76 9.04
N LEU A 153 -32.70 -4.06 10.18
CA LEU A 153 -33.93 -3.79 10.92
C LEU A 153 -34.94 -2.97 10.11
N HIS A 154 -34.47 -1.97 9.37
CA HIS A 154 -35.30 -1.14 8.49
C HIS A 154 -35.95 -1.97 7.37
N VAL A 155 -35.16 -2.79 6.68
CA VAL A 155 -35.64 -3.68 5.61
C VAL A 155 -36.61 -4.74 6.17
N ALA A 156 -36.30 -5.34 7.32
CA ALA A 156 -37.20 -6.28 7.99
C ALA A 156 -38.56 -5.64 8.34
N GLY A 157 -38.54 -4.40 8.82
CA GLY A 157 -39.76 -3.62 9.04
C GLY A 157 -40.55 -3.43 7.74
N ALA A 158 -39.89 -3.05 6.65
CA ALA A 158 -40.54 -2.87 5.35
C ALA A 158 -41.16 -4.18 4.82
N ILE A 159 -40.44 -5.31 4.95
CA ILE A 159 -40.92 -6.66 4.59
C ILE A 159 -42.14 -7.03 5.43
N ARG A 160 -42.12 -6.78 6.75
CA ARG A 160 -43.28 -7.04 7.63
C ARG A 160 -44.51 -6.26 7.16
N HIS A 161 -44.38 -4.97 6.90
CA HIS A 161 -45.51 -4.17 6.42
C HIS A 161 -46.00 -4.61 5.04
N GLN A 162 -45.09 -5.00 4.14
CA GLN A 162 -45.44 -5.43 2.79
C GLN A 162 -46.14 -6.79 2.76
N PHE A 163 -45.59 -7.80 3.45
CA PHE A 163 -46.03 -9.20 3.28
C PHE A 163 -46.87 -9.72 4.45
N TYR A 164 -46.49 -9.38 5.68
CA TYR A 164 -47.22 -9.86 6.86
C TYR A 164 -48.49 -9.04 7.10
N LYS A 165 -48.39 -7.71 7.01
CA LYS A 165 -49.54 -6.80 7.19
C LYS A 165 -50.29 -6.47 5.92
N ARG A 166 -49.70 -6.72 4.74
CA ARG A 166 -50.30 -6.49 3.42
C ARG A 166 -50.71 -5.02 3.19
N GLU A 167 -49.85 -4.09 3.62
CA GLU A 167 -50.14 -2.64 3.60
C GLU A 167 -49.52 -1.87 2.42
N ASP A 168 -49.00 -2.58 1.40
CA ASP A 168 -48.36 -2.00 0.19
C ASP A 168 -47.40 -0.83 0.49
N LEU A 169 -46.58 -0.97 1.53
CA LEU A 169 -45.64 0.06 1.95
C LEU A 169 -44.68 0.46 0.81
N LEU A 170 -44.24 -0.51 -0.01
CA LEU A 170 -43.33 -0.26 -1.12
C LEU A 170 -43.96 0.64 -2.20
N ALA A 171 -45.28 0.62 -2.37
CA ALA A 171 -45.98 1.49 -3.33
C ALA A 171 -45.87 2.98 -2.97
N ARG A 172 -45.45 3.32 -1.74
CA ARG A 172 -45.14 4.69 -1.32
C ARG A 172 -43.74 5.15 -1.74
N MET A 173 -42.84 4.22 -2.09
CA MET A 173 -41.44 4.48 -2.40
C MET A 173 -41.00 4.04 -3.80
N ILE A 174 -41.81 3.27 -4.55
CA ILE A 174 -41.50 2.90 -5.94
C ILE A 174 -42.60 3.41 -6.87
N PRO A 175 -42.34 4.46 -7.68
CA PRO A 175 -43.32 4.99 -8.60
C PRO A 175 -43.63 3.98 -9.71
N GLY A 176 -44.91 3.76 -9.99
CA GLY A 176 -45.36 2.91 -11.11
C GLY A 176 -45.50 1.41 -10.82
N LEU A 177 -45.20 0.93 -9.60
CA LEU A 177 -45.46 -0.46 -9.23
C LEU A 177 -46.98 -0.68 -9.02
N ALA A 178 -47.60 -1.57 -9.82
CA ALA A 178 -48.95 -2.07 -9.55
C ALA A 178 -48.96 -3.00 -8.33
N PRO A 179 -50.03 -3.00 -7.50
CA PRO A 179 -50.14 -3.92 -6.38
C PRO A 179 -50.17 -5.36 -6.91
N GLY A 180 -49.15 -6.16 -6.56
CA GLY A 180 -49.03 -7.58 -6.96
C GLY A 180 -47.76 -7.96 -7.73
N LEU A 181 -47.00 -7.00 -8.28
CA LEU A 181 -45.72 -7.29 -8.96
C LEU A 181 -44.51 -7.04 -8.02
N THR A 182 -44.61 -7.51 -6.79
CA THR A 182 -43.67 -7.18 -5.69
C THR A 182 -42.48 -8.14 -5.57
N LEU A 183 -42.37 -9.16 -6.41
CA LEU A 183 -41.35 -10.21 -6.23
C LEU A 183 -40.05 -9.98 -7.03
N LEU A 184 -40.10 -9.30 -8.20
CA LEU A 184 -38.94 -9.24 -9.10
C LEU A 184 -38.09 -7.97 -8.97
N VAL A 185 -38.68 -6.83 -8.61
CA VAL A 185 -37.92 -5.57 -8.42
C VAL A 185 -37.29 -5.50 -7.02
N ALA A 186 -37.92 -6.10 -6.01
CA ALA A 186 -37.39 -6.14 -4.65
C ALA A 186 -36.20 -7.10 -4.47
N LEU A 187 -36.09 -8.14 -5.31
CA LEU A 187 -34.94 -9.05 -5.32
C LEU A 187 -33.76 -8.51 -6.15
N GLY A 188 -34.04 -7.75 -7.21
CA GLY A 188 -33.02 -7.23 -8.13
C GLY A 188 -32.12 -6.14 -7.56
N THR A 189 -32.52 -5.44 -6.49
CA THR A 189 -31.70 -4.40 -5.85
C THR A 189 -31.02 -4.86 -4.57
N VAL A 190 -31.34 -6.05 -4.04
CA VAL A 190 -30.78 -6.52 -2.77
C VAL A 190 -29.93 -7.78 -2.91
N THR A 191 -29.99 -8.54 -4.00
CA THR A 191 -29.06 -9.67 -4.17
C THR A 191 -28.78 -10.03 -5.63
N LEU A 192 -27.50 -9.92 -6.02
CA LEU A 192 -26.80 -11.08 -6.62
C LEU A 192 -27.05 -11.41 -8.11
N ALA A 193 -26.55 -10.56 -9.01
CA ALA A 193 -25.87 -11.03 -10.23
C ALA A 193 -24.38 -10.61 -10.29
N GLY A 194 -23.90 -9.83 -9.30
CA GLY A 194 -22.48 -9.46 -9.17
C GLY A 194 -21.78 -9.98 -7.91
N ALA A 195 -22.50 -10.49 -6.91
CA ALA A 195 -21.93 -10.74 -5.56
C ALA A 195 -22.19 -12.14 -4.97
N ALA A 196 -22.60 -13.15 -5.74
CA ALA A 196 -22.80 -14.53 -5.24
C ALA A 196 -22.39 -15.60 -6.25
N SER A 197 -22.50 -15.32 -7.55
CA SER A 197 -21.66 -16.00 -8.55
C SER A 197 -20.17 -15.64 -8.40
N PHE A 198 -19.87 -14.63 -7.60
CA PHE A 198 -18.53 -14.13 -7.32
C PHE A 198 -17.90 -14.73 -6.06
N PHE A 199 -18.72 -15.25 -5.15
CA PHE A 199 -18.27 -15.73 -3.84
C PHE A 199 -17.95 -17.23 -3.81
N LEU A 200 -18.00 -17.94 -4.94
CA LEU A 200 -17.61 -19.36 -4.99
C LEU A 200 -16.58 -19.75 -6.07
N THR A 201 -16.31 -18.90 -7.07
CA THR A 201 -15.23 -19.15 -8.05
C THR A 201 -14.69 -17.84 -8.62
N GLY A 202 -13.48 -17.44 -8.22
CA GLY A 202 -12.63 -16.56 -9.02
C GLY A 202 -12.81 -15.04 -8.83
N THR A 203 -11.72 -14.40 -8.44
CA THR A 203 -11.46 -12.96 -8.49
C THR A 203 -11.90 -12.28 -9.79
N PRO A 204 -12.55 -11.10 -9.80
CA PRO A 204 -12.54 -10.25 -10.96
C PRO A 204 -11.24 -9.44 -10.94
N THR A 205 -10.60 -9.46 -12.08
CA THR A 205 -9.72 -8.39 -12.48
C THR A 205 -10.57 -7.14 -12.74
N ILE A 206 -10.40 -6.08 -11.94
CA ILE A 206 -10.60 -4.74 -12.49
C ILE A 206 -9.54 -4.61 -13.57
N ALA A 207 -9.95 -4.62 -14.83
CA ALA A 207 -9.08 -4.39 -15.96
C ALA A 207 -8.56 -2.95 -15.91
N VAL A 208 -7.52 -2.71 -15.12
CA VAL A 208 -6.51 -1.71 -15.48
C VAL A 208 -5.91 -2.25 -16.77
N ALA A 209 -6.03 -1.49 -17.86
CA ALA A 209 -5.35 -1.80 -19.11
C ALA A 209 -3.88 -2.10 -18.79
N GLN A 210 -3.50 -3.38 -18.85
CA GLN A 210 -2.12 -3.78 -18.65
C GLN A 210 -1.30 -3.13 -19.75
N GLN A 211 -0.38 -2.25 -19.35
CA GLN A 211 0.78 -1.98 -20.16
C GLN A 211 1.51 -3.31 -20.34
N LYS A 212 1.44 -3.83 -21.56
CA LYS A 212 2.04 -5.08 -22.01
C LYS A 212 3.56 -4.95 -21.86
N GLY A 213 4.11 -5.44 -20.74
CA GLY A 213 5.56 -5.41 -20.52
C GLY A 213 5.97 -5.62 -19.06
N THR A 214 5.80 -6.82 -18.52
CA THR A 214 6.61 -7.27 -17.37
C THR A 214 6.87 -8.77 -17.50
N PRO A 215 8.14 -9.23 -17.57
CA PRO A 215 8.44 -10.66 -17.63
C PRO A 215 8.12 -11.34 -16.29
N ALA A 216 7.71 -12.61 -16.35
CA ALA A 216 7.38 -13.42 -15.20
C ALA A 216 8.55 -13.54 -14.19
N PRO A 217 8.26 -13.68 -12.88
CA PRO A 217 9.28 -13.89 -11.86
C PRO A 217 9.97 -15.24 -12.05
N ILE A 218 11.30 -15.22 -12.10
CA ILE A 218 12.14 -16.42 -12.17
C ILE A 218 12.06 -17.15 -10.84
N LYS A 219 11.59 -18.40 -10.87
CA LYS A 219 11.55 -19.32 -9.73
C LYS A 219 12.96 -19.86 -9.49
N ILE A 220 13.67 -19.36 -8.47
CA ILE A 220 14.97 -19.90 -8.07
C ILE A 220 14.73 -20.94 -6.97
N ALA A 221 15.18 -22.17 -7.20
CA ALA A 221 15.12 -23.25 -6.22
C ALA A 221 16.04 -22.97 -5.02
N PRO A 222 15.69 -23.40 -3.80
CA PRO A 222 16.55 -23.24 -2.64
C PRO A 222 17.85 -24.07 -2.80
N PRO A 223 18.99 -23.58 -2.30
CA PRO A 223 20.25 -24.33 -2.36
C PRO A 223 20.20 -25.55 -1.44
N SER A 224 20.73 -26.67 -1.94
CA SER A 224 20.98 -27.87 -1.15
C SER A 224 21.88 -27.56 0.06
N PRO A 225 21.66 -28.20 1.23
CA PRO A 225 22.47 -27.97 2.41
C PRO A 225 23.92 -28.39 2.18
N VAL A 226 24.86 -27.45 2.39
CA VAL A 226 26.30 -27.70 2.34
C VAL A 226 26.71 -28.38 3.65
N SER A 227 27.27 -29.58 3.56
CA SER A 227 27.86 -30.30 4.67
C SER A 227 29.03 -29.52 5.28
N ALA A 228 29.10 -29.49 6.61
CA ALA A 228 30.14 -28.82 7.39
C ALA A 228 31.57 -29.32 7.04
N PRO A 229 32.60 -28.46 7.11
CA PRO A 229 33.97 -28.90 6.88
C PRO A 229 34.52 -29.66 8.09
N THR A 230 35.01 -30.87 7.84
CA THR A 230 35.76 -31.68 8.79
C THR A 230 37.07 -30.97 9.18
N GLN A 231 37.27 -30.76 10.49
CA GLN A 231 38.50 -30.22 11.06
C GLN A 231 39.70 -31.11 10.71
N ARG A 232 40.78 -30.50 10.23
CA ARG A 232 42.10 -31.13 10.11
C ARG A 232 42.96 -30.64 11.29
N PRO A 233 43.77 -31.49 11.97
CA PRO A 233 44.47 -31.11 13.19
C PRO A 233 45.54 -30.03 12.95
N ALA A 234 45.67 -29.15 13.95
CA ALA A 234 46.69 -28.11 14.01
C ALA A 234 48.11 -28.71 14.05
N THR A 235 48.98 -28.23 13.17
CA THR A 235 50.43 -28.37 13.32
C THR A 235 51.04 -27.02 13.69
N THR A 236 51.91 -27.07 14.69
CA THR A 236 52.66 -25.98 15.32
C THR A 236 53.47 -25.15 14.31
N PRO A 237 53.61 -23.81 14.46
CA PRO A 237 54.39 -23.00 13.55
C PRO A 237 55.88 -23.03 13.90
N THR A 238 56.70 -23.54 12.99
CA THR A 238 58.15 -23.31 12.96
C THR A 238 58.43 -22.12 12.05
N ALA A 239 59.06 -21.07 12.55
CA ALA A 239 59.50 -19.93 11.75
C ALA A 239 60.76 -20.28 10.94
N PRO A 240 60.82 -19.90 9.65
CA PRO A 240 62.11 -19.62 9.04
C PRO A 240 62.16 -18.26 8.31
N LYS A 241 63.16 -17.48 8.73
CA LYS A 241 64.08 -16.64 7.94
C LYS A 241 63.50 -15.77 6.81
N ALA A 242 63.59 -14.46 7.02
CA ALA A 242 63.37 -13.43 6.01
C ALA A 242 64.22 -13.67 4.75
N MET A 243 63.56 -13.83 3.61
CA MET A 243 64.15 -13.66 2.29
C MET A 243 63.98 -12.20 1.84
N PRO A 244 64.90 -11.65 1.05
CA PRO A 244 64.84 -10.26 0.59
C PRO A 244 63.61 -10.06 -0.31
N VAL A 245 62.86 -8.99 -0.06
CA VAL A 245 61.79 -8.53 -0.95
C VAL A 245 62.42 -8.20 -2.30
N PRO A 246 62.01 -8.84 -3.42
CA PRO A 246 62.32 -8.30 -4.73
C PRO A 246 61.51 -7.00 -4.83
N THR A 247 62.20 -5.87 -4.97
CA THR A 247 61.61 -4.63 -5.50
C THR A 247 61.08 -4.92 -6.90
N ALA A 248 59.87 -5.47 -6.96
CA ALA A 248 59.08 -5.44 -8.17
C ALA A 248 58.74 -3.96 -8.41
N ASN A 249 59.31 -3.41 -9.48
CA ASN A 249 58.71 -2.28 -10.16
C ASN A 249 57.29 -2.68 -10.53
N SER A 250 56.34 -2.45 -9.62
CA SER A 250 54.93 -2.48 -9.94
C SER A 250 54.69 -1.26 -10.83
N GLN A 251 54.86 -1.44 -12.13
CA GLN A 251 54.07 -0.67 -13.08
C GLN A 251 52.62 -0.90 -12.68
N GLN A 252 52.07 0.06 -11.92
CA GLN A 252 50.70 0.01 -11.47
C GLN A 252 49.85 0.09 -12.73
N LEU A 253 49.35 -1.07 -13.19
CA LEU A 253 48.50 -1.17 -14.35
C LEU A 253 47.37 -0.15 -14.21
N PRO A 254 47.08 0.66 -15.24
CA PRO A 254 46.16 1.76 -15.11
C PRO A 254 44.78 1.30 -14.62
N LEU A 255 44.36 1.79 -13.45
CA LEU A 255 43.01 1.59 -12.94
C LEU A 255 42.03 2.15 -13.97
N SER A 256 41.33 1.25 -14.66
CA SER A 256 40.36 1.63 -15.69
C SER A 256 39.11 2.19 -15.03
N ARG A 257 38.61 3.31 -15.56
CA ARG A 257 37.32 3.86 -15.15
C ARG A 257 36.21 3.13 -15.91
N TRP A 258 35.16 2.76 -15.21
CA TRP A 258 33.99 2.10 -15.79
C TRP A 258 32.76 2.98 -15.62
N ARG A 259 32.06 3.24 -16.73
CA ARG A 259 30.83 4.04 -16.75
C ARG A 259 29.64 3.12 -16.94
N VAL A 260 28.66 3.19 -16.04
CA VAL A 260 27.39 2.47 -16.19
C VAL A 260 26.64 2.99 -17.41
N VAL A 261 26.13 2.08 -18.26
CA VAL A 261 25.41 2.39 -19.49
C VAL A 261 24.04 1.73 -19.49
N GLY A 262 23.02 2.50 -19.92
CA GLY A 262 21.62 2.09 -19.86
C GLY A 262 21.00 2.21 -18.46
N PRO A 263 19.72 1.82 -18.30
CA PRO A 263 19.06 1.83 -17.00
C PRO A 263 19.59 0.66 -16.16
N GLY A 264 20.57 0.93 -15.29
CA GLY A 264 20.93 0.00 -14.24
C GLY A 264 19.77 -0.13 -13.22
N LYS A 265 19.71 -1.26 -12.52
CA LYS A 265 18.76 -1.51 -11.44
C LYS A 265 19.47 -1.41 -10.10
N LEU A 266 18.86 -0.66 -9.19
CA LEU A 266 19.20 -0.65 -7.77
C LEU A 266 17.89 -0.74 -6.99
N GLY A 267 17.67 -1.89 -6.36
CA GLY A 267 16.44 -2.22 -5.66
C GLY A 267 16.67 -2.63 -4.21
N PHE A 268 15.56 -2.68 -3.48
CA PHE A 268 15.52 -3.23 -2.14
C PHE A 268 14.24 -4.04 -1.92
N ILE A 269 14.29 -4.97 -0.98
CA ILE A 269 13.17 -5.80 -0.57
C ILE A 269 13.10 -5.73 0.95
N ALA A 270 12.00 -5.22 1.48
CA ALA A 270 11.70 -5.19 2.90
C ALA A 270 10.52 -6.11 3.20
N MET A 271 10.47 -6.69 4.41
CA MET A 271 9.32 -7.48 4.85
C MET A 271 8.44 -6.63 5.77
N TRP A 272 7.15 -6.51 5.44
CA TRP A 272 6.15 -5.79 6.23
C TRP A 272 4.94 -6.69 6.47
N ASN A 273 4.63 -6.98 7.75
CA ASN A 273 3.60 -7.94 8.18
C ASN A 273 3.70 -9.30 7.48
N GLY A 274 4.93 -9.79 7.27
CA GLY A 274 5.20 -11.05 6.58
C GLY A 274 5.05 -11.01 5.05
N ALA A 275 4.69 -9.87 4.45
CA ALA A 275 4.66 -9.67 3.01
C ALA A 275 5.92 -8.95 2.52
N ALA A 276 6.41 -9.32 1.34
CA ALA A 276 7.52 -8.63 0.70
C ALA A 276 7.05 -7.30 0.07
N VAL A 277 7.83 -6.25 0.27
CA VAL A 277 7.70 -4.95 -0.36
C VAL A 277 8.94 -4.71 -1.20
N ASP A 278 8.78 -4.76 -2.51
CA ASP A 278 9.81 -4.42 -3.47
C ASP A 278 9.89 -2.90 -3.67
N GLY A 279 11.10 -2.37 -3.65
CA GLY A 279 11.40 -0.98 -3.92
C GLY A 279 12.59 -0.80 -4.84
N SER A 280 12.73 0.39 -5.42
CA SER A 280 13.85 0.76 -6.28
C SER A 280 14.22 2.23 -6.14
N PHE A 281 15.47 2.55 -6.44
CA PHE A 281 15.95 3.93 -6.53
C PHE A 281 16.11 4.30 -8.00
N LEU A 282 15.35 5.30 -8.45
CA LEU A 282 15.35 5.74 -9.84
C LEU A 282 16.58 6.59 -10.18
N HIS A 283 17.20 7.23 -9.19
CA HIS A 283 18.32 8.14 -9.37
C HIS A 283 19.49 7.75 -8.47
N TRP A 284 20.59 7.38 -9.11
CA TRP A 284 21.85 7.09 -8.45
C TRP A 284 23.00 7.29 -9.44
N LYS A 285 24.20 7.50 -8.90
CA LYS A 285 25.43 7.67 -9.65
C LYS A 285 26.50 6.74 -9.09
N SER A 286 27.41 6.31 -9.96
CA SER A 286 28.54 5.49 -9.57
C SER A 286 29.86 6.00 -10.17
N ASP A 287 30.92 6.01 -9.37
CA ASP A 287 32.31 6.06 -9.84
C ASP A 287 32.94 4.70 -9.56
N ILE A 288 33.21 3.95 -10.64
CA ILE A 288 33.76 2.60 -10.58
C ILE A 288 35.16 2.65 -11.18
N ARG A 289 36.16 2.26 -10.38
CA ARG A 289 37.53 2.04 -10.81
C ARG A 289 37.87 0.60 -10.53
N TYR A 290 38.07 -0.16 -11.59
CA TYR A 290 38.22 -1.61 -11.49
C TYR A 290 39.29 -2.09 -12.46
N SER A 291 40.17 -2.94 -11.94
CA SER A 291 41.15 -3.71 -12.70
C SER A 291 41.14 -5.15 -12.20
N PRO A 292 40.97 -6.17 -13.06
CA PRO A 292 41.07 -7.57 -12.66
C PRO A 292 42.47 -7.92 -12.13
N ASP A 293 43.51 -7.21 -12.58
CA ASP A 293 44.90 -7.41 -12.17
C ASP A 293 45.30 -6.60 -10.92
N ASP A 294 44.47 -5.63 -10.51
CA ASP A 294 44.66 -4.80 -9.30
C ASP A 294 43.35 -4.65 -8.50
N LEU A 295 42.88 -5.79 -7.97
CA LEU A 295 41.73 -5.81 -7.06
C LEU A 295 41.95 -4.99 -5.76
N PRO A 296 43.16 -4.93 -5.16
CA PRO A 296 43.42 -4.06 -4.01
C PRO A 296 43.29 -2.56 -4.32
N GLY A 297 43.71 -2.12 -5.51
CA GLY A 297 43.57 -0.73 -5.98
C GLY A 297 42.18 -0.37 -6.49
N SER A 298 41.32 -1.36 -6.76
CA SER A 298 39.96 -1.16 -7.23
C SER A 298 39.07 -0.49 -6.17
N THR A 299 38.17 0.40 -6.61
CA THR A 299 37.27 1.16 -5.75
C THR A 299 35.89 1.32 -6.38
N ILE A 300 34.84 1.27 -5.56
CA ILE A 300 33.48 1.64 -5.96
C ILE A 300 32.97 2.75 -5.02
N LEU A 301 32.43 3.80 -5.61
CA LEU A 301 31.63 4.82 -4.94
C LEU A 301 30.25 4.87 -5.59
N VAL A 302 29.19 4.64 -4.82
CA VAL A 302 27.81 4.80 -5.27
C VAL A 302 27.14 5.87 -4.41
N THR A 303 26.49 6.84 -5.06
CA THR A 303 25.66 7.85 -4.41
C THR A 303 24.23 7.66 -4.88
N ILE A 304 23.32 7.48 -3.93
CA ILE A 304 21.91 7.17 -4.16
C ILE A 304 21.09 8.38 -3.72
N ASP A 305 20.23 8.88 -4.60
CA ASP A 305 19.24 9.89 -4.21
C ASP A 305 18.07 9.19 -3.52
N LEU A 306 17.93 9.42 -2.21
CA LEU A 306 16.91 8.75 -1.41
C LEU A 306 15.49 9.26 -1.73
N ALA A 307 15.35 10.46 -2.29
CA ALA A 307 14.05 10.97 -2.73
C ALA A 307 13.49 10.18 -3.92
N SER A 308 14.37 9.52 -4.68
CA SER A 308 14.04 8.70 -5.86
C SER A 308 13.54 7.30 -5.53
N ALA A 309 13.38 6.97 -4.24
CA ALA A 309 12.81 5.70 -3.80
C ALA A 309 11.36 5.56 -4.29
N VAL A 310 11.07 4.42 -4.91
CA VAL A 310 9.71 4.03 -5.35
C VAL A 310 9.42 2.57 -5.01
N THR A 311 8.23 2.29 -4.51
CA THR A 311 7.75 0.96 -4.09
C THR A 311 6.46 0.54 -4.79
N GLY A 312 6.04 1.33 -5.79
CA GLY A 312 4.74 1.17 -6.45
C GLY A 312 3.56 1.66 -5.60
N ASP A 313 3.83 2.31 -4.46
CA ASP A 313 2.85 2.93 -3.57
C ASP A 313 3.30 4.35 -3.21
N ALA A 314 2.68 5.36 -3.83
CA ALA A 314 3.10 6.76 -3.68
C ALA A 314 3.04 7.26 -2.22
N GLN A 315 2.16 6.70 -1.40
CA GLN A 315 2.04 7.07 0.01
C GLN A 315 3.18 6.47 0.85
N ARG A 316 3.54 5.22 0.59
CA ARG A 316 4.72 4.60 1.19
C ARG A 316 5.99 5.30 0.75
N ASP A 317 6.09 5.65 -0.53
CA ASP A 317 7.24 6.36 -1.09
C ASP A 317 7.43 7.72 -0.41
N GLU A 318 6.33 8.43 -0.13
CA GLU A 318 6.37 9.67 0.65
C GLU A 318 6.75 9.42 2.11
N THR A 319 6.22 8.36 2.72
CA THR A 319 6.55 7.99 4.10
C THR A 319 8.04 7.65 4.24
N LEU A 320 8.61 6.93 3.28
CA LEU A 320 10.03 6.59 3.25
C LEU A 320 10.93 7.83 3.21
N ARG A 321 10.48 8.92 2.59
CA ARG A 321 11.23 10.19 2.56
C ARG A 321 11.25 10.90 3.91
N GLY A 322 10.28 10.62 4.77
CA GLY A 322 10.10 11.28 6.06
C GLY A 322 11.19 10.99 7.10
N PRO A 323 11.19 11.74 8.21
CA PRO A 323 12.22 11.69 9.24
C PRO A 323 12.30 10.35 10.00
N ASP A 324 11.21 9.59 10.02
CA ASP A 324 11.17 8.27 10.65
C ASP A 324 11.87 7.17 9.81
N TYR A 325 12.27 7.48 8.57
CA TYR A 325 12.88 6.53 7.63
C TYR A 325 14.17 7.08 7.02
N PHE A 326 14.15 7.64 5.80
CA PHE A 326 15.35 8.14 5.14
C PHE A 326 15.76 9.55 5.55
N ASP A 327 14.84 10.31 6.16
CA ASP A 327 15.01 11.72 6.53
C ASP A 327 15.70 12.54 5.43
N ILE A 328 15.11 12.58 4.24
CA ILE A 328 15.77 13.22 3.08
C ILE A 328 15.99 14.73 3.26
N SER A 329 15.33 15.32 4.25
CA SER A 329 15.49 16.73 4.61
C SER A 329 16.87 17.03 5.20
N THR A 330 17.46 16.06 5.90
CA THR A 330 18.78 16.17 6.54
C THR A 330 19.81 15.26 5.86
N HIS A 331 19.37 14.10 5.34
CA HIS A 331 20.19 13.08 4.68
C HIS A 331 19.66 12.76 3.28
N PRO A 332 19.81 13.65 2.28
CA PRO A 332 19.22 13.46 0.95
C PRO A 332 19.86 12.29 0.16
N HIS A 333 21.04 11.83 0.58
CA HIS A 333 21.82 10.83 -0.13
C HIS A 333 22.28 9.70 0.77
N ALA A 334 22.23 8.48 0.25
CA ALA A 334 22.99 7.36 0.79
C ALA A 334 24.27 7.16 -0.04
N VAL A 335 25.37 6.84 0.63
CA VAL A 335 26.68 6.70 -0.03
C VAL A 335 27.32 5.38 0.35
N PHE A 336 27.55 4.52 -0.64
CA PHE A 336 28.30 3.27 -0.46
C PHE A 336 29.72 3.42 -1.01
N ARG A 337 30.71 3.03 -0.20
CA ARG A 337 32.14 3.07 -0.54
C ARG A 337 32.74 1.69 -0.33
N ALA A 338 33.26 1.06 -1.37
CA ALA A 338 33.92 -0.24 -1.27
C ALA A 338 35.40 -0.20 -1.67
N LYS A 339 36.19 -0.96 -0.92
CA LYS A 339 37.61 -1.25 -1.15
C LYS A 339 37.88 -2.69 -0.71
N GLY A 340 38.79 -3.38 -1.37
CA GLY A 340 39.13 -4.77 -1.01
C GLY A 340 38.17 -5.78 -1.62
N PHE A 341 38.26 -5.91 -2.95
CA PHE A 341 37.56 -6.90 -3.74
C PHE A 341 38.25 -8.25 -3.59
N ARG A 342 37.46 -9.31 -3.40
CA ARG A 342 37.97 -10.68 -3.25
C ARG A 342 37.23 -11.63 -4.18
N PRO A 343 37.93 -12.37 -5.04
CA PRO A 343 37.31 -13.43 -5.81
C PRO A 343 36.85 -14.55 -4.87
N GLN A 344 35.71 -15.15 -5.16
CA GLN A 344 35.14 -16.29 -4.43
C GLN A 344 35.15 -17.58 -5.27
N GLY A 345 35.69 -17.51 -6.49
CA GLY A 345 35.71 -18.59 -7.49
C GLY A 345 34.71 -18.36 -8.61
N GLY A 346 35.10 -18.73 -9.84
CA GLY A 346 34.33 -18.43 -11.06
C GLY A 346 34.06 -16.93 -11.22
N ASP A 347 32.84 -16.58 -11.59
CA ASP A 347 32.41 -15.19 -11.79
C ASP A 347 31.99 -14.48 -10.49
N LEU A 348 32.18 -15.10 -9.32
CA LEU A 348 31.67 -14.59 -8.03
C LEU A 348 32.71 -13.75 -7.29
N TYR A 349 32.29 -12.58 -6.82
CA TYR A 349 33.11 -11.62 -6.09
C TYR A 349 32.43 -11.17 -4.79
N GLU A 350 33.26 -10.84 -3.81
CA GLU A 350 32.87 -10.14 -2.59
C GLU A 350 33.56 -8.77 -2.56
N ALA A 351 32.81 -7.71 -2.33
CA ALA A 351 33.32 -6.37 -2.06
C ALA A 351 32.90 -5.91 -0.66
N ARG A 352 33.87 -5.59 0.18
CA ARG A 352 33.60 -5.02 1.50
C ARG A 352 33.61 -3.51 1.41
N GLY A 353 32.61 -2.89 2.02
CA GLY A 353 32.46 -1.45 1.98
C GLY A 353 31.82 -0.89 3.24
N THR A 354 31.62 0.41 3.22
CA THR A 354 30.88 1.16 4.23
C THR A 354 29.70 1.82 3.54
N LEU A 355 28.50 1.62 4.08
CA LEU A 355 27.31 2.35 3.71
C LEU A 355 27.11 3.49 4.72
N ASP A 356 26.94 4.70 4.20
CA ASP A 356 26.40 5.85 4.92
C ASP A 356 24.92 6.00 4.53
N LEU A 357 24.02 5.86 5.49
CA LEU A 357 22.58 5.97 5.31
C LEU A 357 21.98 6.58 6.58
N ASN A 358 21.15 7.62 6.42
CA ASN A 358 20.53 8.36 7.51
C ASN A 358 21.54 8.81 8.59
N GLY A 359 22.72 9.29 8.17
CA GLY A 359 23.80 9.74 9.05
C GLY A 359 24.54 8.63 9.81
N ARG A 360 24.20 7.35 9.57
CA ARG A 360 24.85 6.19 10.18
C ARG A 360 25.77 5.52 9.17
N ARG A 361 27.05 5.39 9.56
CA ARG A 361 28.04 4.62 8.81
C ARG A 361 28.20 3.21 9.37
N ARG A 362 28.00 2.19 8.53
CA ARG A 362 28.12 0.77 8.90
C ARG A 362 28.84 -0.03 7.82
N PRO A 363 29.61 -1.06 8.19
CA PRO A 363 30.20 -1.99 7.23
C PRO A 363 29.11 -2.80 6.53
N VAL A 364 29.24 -2.96 5.21
CA VAL A 364 28.34 -3.76 4.38
C VAL A 364 29.17 -4.60 3.42
N THR A 365 28.80 -5.87 3.30
CA THR A 365 29.44 -6.81 2.37
C THR A 365 28.53 -7.02 1.16
N LEU A 366 29.02 -6.64 -0.01
CA LEU A 366 28.36 -6.82 -1.29
C LEU A 366 28.84 -8.13 -1.94
N ARG A 367 27.91 -8.99 -2.32
CA ARG A 367 28.22 -10.22 -3.08
C ARG A 367 27.62 -10.10 -4.46
N PHE A 368 28.42 -10.35 -5.49
CA PHE A 368 27.97 -10.15 -6.87
C PHE A 368 28.69 -11.06 -7.83
N THR A 369 28.05 -11.31 -8.96
CA THR A 369 28.67 -11.91 -10.14
C THR A 369 29.17 -10.80 -11.05
N LEU A 370 30.34 -11.00 -11.65
CA LEU A 370 30.95 -10.09 -12.62
C LEU A 370 31.37 -10.89 -13.84
N ARG A 371 30.77 -10.57 -14.99
CA ARG A 371 31.17 -11.12 -16.29
C ARG A 371 31.67 -9.99 -17.16
N GLN A 372 32.84 -10.20 -17.75
CA GLN A 372 33.46 -9.21 -18.61
C GLN A 372 33.66 -9.79 -20.01
N ASP A 373 33.30 -9.00 -21.01
CA ASP A 373 33.51 -9.27 -22.43
C ASP A 373 34.13 -8.02 -23.07
N GLY A 374 35.45 -8.05 -23.27
CA GLY A 374 36.24 -6.90 -23.71
C GLY A 374 36.07 -5.68 -22.82
N ASP A 375 35.57 -4.59 -23.41
CA ASP A 375 35.28 -3.30 -22.77
C ASP A 375 33.91 -3.25 -22.09
N THR A 376 33.17 -4.35 -22.05
CA THR A 376 31.84 -4.42 -21.44
C THR A 376 31.87 -5.33 -20.20
N ALA A 377 31.34 -4.84 -19.09
CA ALA A 377 31.19 -5.61 -17.87
C ALA A 377 29.74 -5.62 -17.42
N ARG A 378 29.22 -6.80 -17.05
CA ARG A 378 27.90 -6.97 -16.45
C ARG A 378 28.05 -7.46 -15.02
N ALA A 379 27.42 -6.74 -14.09
CA ALA A 379 27.45 -7.07 -12.68
C ALA A 379 26.04 -7.23 -12.12
N GLU A 380 25.79 -8.31 -11.38
CA GLU A 380 24.52 -8.59 -10.70
C GLU A 380 24.81 -9.09 -9.30
N GLY A 381 24.17 -8.49 -8.29
CA GLY A 381 24.49 -8.82 -6.91
C GLY A 381 23.48 -8.40 -5.86
N ARG A 382 23.85 -8.67 -4.61
CA ARG A 382 23.03 -8.52 -3.42
C ARG A 382 23.85 -8.14 -2.19
N ALA A 383 23.25 -7.35 -1.31
CA ALA A 383 23.68 -7.16 0.06
C ALA A 383 22.47 -7.33 1.00
N ASP A 384 22.68 -7.93 2.16
CA ASP A 384 21.67 -7.96 3.22
C ASP A 384 22.08 -6.95 4.30
N LEU A 385 21.12 -6.12 4.72
CA LEU A 385 21.29 -5.04 5.68
C LEU A 385 20.35 -5.24 6.87
N ASP A 386 20.72 -4.71 8.02
CA ASP A 386 19.80 -4.47 9.14
C ASP A 386 19.43 -2.98 9.18
N ARG A 387 18.17 -2.67 8.88
CA ARG A 387 17.68 -1.27 8.83
C ARG A 387 17.80 -0.54 10.18
N ASN A 388 17.76 -1.28 11.29
CA ASN A 388 17.88 -0.70 12.63
C ASN A 388 19.27 -0.11 12.87
N MET A 389 20.31 -0.66 12.23
CA MET A 389 21.67 -0.13 12.37
C MET A 389 21.85 1.25 11.74
N PHE A 390 20.89 1.66 10.91
CA PHE A 390 20.84 2.93 10.20
C PHE A 390 19.69 3.83 10.67
N ASP A 391 18.99 3.49 11.76
CA ASP A 391 17.82 4.24 12.25
C ASP A 391 16.76 4.48 11.14
N VAL A 392 16.57 3.51 10.24
CA VAL A 392 15.56 3.59 9.18
C VAL A 392 14.32 2.80 9.62
N GLY A 393 13.26 3.52 9.98
CA GLY A 393 12.08 2.97 10.63
C GLY A 393 12.30 2.80 12.14
N SER A 394 11.21 2.63 12.89
CA SER A 394 11.32 2.35 14.33
C SER A 394 11.82 0.93 14.58
N ALA A 395 12.83 0.79 15.44
CA ALA A 395 13.31 -0.51 15.90
C ALA A 395 12.28 -1.26 16.77
N THR A 396 11.28 -0.55 17.32
CA THR A 396 10.18 -1.14 18.09
C THR A 396 8.98 -1.52 17.22
N ASP A 397 9.02 -1.21 15.92
CA ASP A 397 7.97 -1.61 14.99
C ASP A 397 8.20 -3.05 14.54
N GLU A 398 7.54 -3.97 15.24
CA GLU A 398 7.59 -5.41 14.95
C GLU A 398 6.93 -5.77 13.62
N THR A 399 6.17 -4.85 13.01
CA THR A 399 5.52 -5.10 11.72
C THR A 399 6.52 -5.09 10.57
N ILE A 400 7.65 -4.40 10.69
CA ILE A 400 8.68 -4.34 9.65
C ILE A 400 9.89 -5.14 10.10
N ALA A 401 10.35 -6.08 9.28
CA ALA A 401 11.52 -6.88 9.63
C ALA A 401 12.81 -6.03 9.65
N ALA A 402 13.72 -6.36 10.57
CA ALA A 402 15.06 -5.79 10.64
C ALA A 402 15.84 -5.95 9.33
N LYS A 403 15.77 -7.16 8.76
CA LYS A 403 16.49 -7.52 7.54
C LYS A 403 15.86 -6.88 6.31
N VAL A 404 16.67 -6.11 5.58
CA VAL A 404 16.36 -5.58 4.24
C VAL A 404 17.38 -6.12 3.26
N THR A 405 16.93 -6.53 2.10
CA THR A 405 17.80 -7.01 1.03
C THR A 405 17.94 -5.94 -0.03
N VAL A 406 19.15 -5.57 -0.40
CA VAL A 406 19.46 -4.68 -1.53
C VAL A 406 19.93 -5.54 -2.69
N ASN A 407 19.40 -5.32 -3.88
CA ASN A 407 19.81 -5.98 -5.11
C ASN A 407 20.21 -4.96 -6.19
N PHE A 408 21.11 -5.36 -7.07
CA PHE A 408 21.49 -4.52 -8.20
C PHE A 408 21.80 -5.34 -9.44
N ALA A 409 21.62 -4.72 -10.60
CA ALA A 409 22.04 -5.25 -11.89
C ALA A 409 22.45 -4.09 -12.79
N LEU A 410 23.66 -4.11 -13.32
CA LEU A 410 24.17 -3.03 -14.18
C LEU A 410 25.07 -3.58 -15.28
N THR A 411 25.14 -2.81 -16.36
CA THR A 411 26.14 -2.96 -17.42
C THR A 411 27.02 -1.71 -17.41
N ALA A 412 28.33 -1.87 -17.50
CA ALA A 412 29.27 -0.78 -17.57
C ALA A 412 30.23 -0.96 -18.74
N HIS A 413 30.62 0.14 -19.36
CA HIS A 413 31.67 0.17 -20.38
C HIS A 413 32.95 0.77 -19.80
N ARG A 414 34.08 0.16 -20.15
CA ARG A 414 35.40 0.72 -19.88
C ARG A 414 35.51 2.07 -20.59
N GLN A 415 36.14 3.02 -19.93
CA GLN A 415 36.47 4.31 -20.51
C GLN A 415 37.98 4.30 -20.74
N ASP A 416 38.38 4.58 -21.97
CA ASP A 416 39.79 4.82 -22.29
C ASP A 416 40.29 6.03 -21.48
N GLN A 417 41.54 5.96 -21.04
CA GLN A 417 42.14 6.91 -20.10
C GLN A 417 42.32 8.32 -20.66
#